data_AF-A0A1Q3MIX8-F1
#
_entry.id   AF-A0A1Q3MIX8-F1
#
_cell.length_a   1.000
_cell.length_b   1.000
_cell.length_c   1.000
_cell.angle_alpha   90.00
_cell.angle_beta   90.00
_cell.angle_gamma   90.00
#
_symmetry.space_group_name_H-M   'P 1'
#
loop_
_entity.id
_entity.type
_entity.pdbx_description
1 polymer ?
#
loop_
_entity_poly.entity_id
_entity_poly.type
_entity_poly.pdbx_seq_one_letter_code
_entity_poly.pdbx_strand_id
1 'polypeptide(L)'
;MDDVARQDLRLFLKELFSPWRVLLLGIALVFLWTIPLFLYATGPKAFATAAALLVWATTSYTTSVQKRFRSKRFAAMWDGCRDRLSRFDEVLRKMRKEQIANLNEMPRTVKEVGERLYRSLRRADMIAYEVEQTEADLYQAPPKWTAPSHDPQSKELYRQADKNIAEYRQQFAGVMAGVHRTEAQSAVYMTTLDSLRMQMLGYRLVGRSPEMSSYDFLEALAEARAQLKSIDSALEELDLGHYPKTIAVVPPPIPPNITADIEERLNQGN
;
A
#
# COMPACT_ATOMS: atom_id res chain seq x y z
N MET A 1 1.89 -7.94 7.85
CA MET A 1 1.65 -6.49 7.97
C MET A 1 2.79 -5.71 8.64
N ASP A 2 3.73 -6.37 9.33
CA ASP A 2 4.84 -5.70 10.03
C ASP A 2 5.89 -5.06 9.12
N ASP A 3 5.91 -5.39 7.83
CA ASP A 3 6.94 -4.92 6.89
C ASP A 3 6.75 -3.43 6.54
N VAL A 4 5.51 -2.99 6.31
CA VAL A 4 5.18 -1.57 6.07
C VAL A 4 5.50 -0.73 7.31
N ALA A 5 5.13 -1.22 8.50
CA ALA A 5 5.40 -0.53 9.76
C ALA A 5 6.92 -0.41 10.02
N ARG A 6 7.68 -1.50 9.79
CA ARG A 6 9.14 -1.49 9.90
C ARG A 6 9.78 -0.54 8.90
N GLN A 7 9.27 -0.46 7.68
CA GLN A 7 9.81 0.42 6.64
C GLN A 7 9.48 1.90 6.90
N ASP A 8 8.25 2.21 7.33
CA ASP A 8 7.87 3.56 7.74
C ASP A 8 8.71 4.02 8.95
N LEU A 9 8.99 3.12 9.90
CA LEU A 9 9.88 3.38 11.03
C LEU A 9 11.33 3.62 10.58
N ARG A 10 11.86 2.79 9.66
CA ARG A 10 13.21 3.00 9.10
C ARG A 10 13.31 4.32 8.37
N LEU A 11 12.29 4.71 7.61
CA LEU A 11 12.25 6.00 6.92
C LEU A 11 12.23 7.15 7.94
N PHE A 12 11.41 7.03 8.99
CA PHE A 12 11.41 8.00 10.09
C PHE A 12 12.78 8.12 10.75
N LEU A 13 13.40 7.00 11.13
CA LEU A 13 14.74 6.99 11.72
C LEU A 13 15.80 7.58 10.77
N LYS A 14 15.71 7.31 9.46
CA LYS A 14 16.61 7.88 8.46
C LYS A 14 16.48 9.41 8.37
N GLU A 15 15.26 9.93 8.41
CA GLU A 15 15.02 11.38 8.40
C GLU A 15 15.43 12.04 9.72
N LEU A 16 15.18 11.35 10.84
CA LEU A 16 15.57 11.77 12.18
C LEU A 16 17.10 11.91 12.27
N PHE A 17 17.84 10.89 11.84
CA PHE A 17 19.31 10.89 11.85
C PHE A 17 19.95 11.42 10.56
N SER A 18 19.22 12.21 9.76
CA SER A 18 19.81 12.77 8.55
C SER A 18 20.95 13.74 8.93
N PRO A 19 22.15 13.61 8.33
CA PRO A 19 23.35 14.30 8.80
C PRO A 19 23.19 15.82 8.80
N TRP A 20 22.49 16.35 7.79
CA TRP A 20 22.17 17.78 7.69
C TRP A 20 21.25 18.27 8.82
N ARG A 21 20.23 17.50 9.20
CA ARG A 21 19.29 17.91 10.27
C ARG A 21 19.88 17.78 11.66
N VAL A 22 20.71 16.76 11.88
CA VAL A 22 21.47 16.62 13.13
C VAL A 22 22.45 17.78 13.29
N LEU A 23 23.10 18.20 12.20
CA LEU A 23 23.98 19.37 12.19
C LEU A 23 23.21 20.66 12.48
N LEU A 24 22.05 20.89 11.84
CA LEU A 24 21.20 22.04 12.12
C LEU A 24 20.68 22.06 13.57
N LEU A 25 20.30 20.91 14.11
CA LEU A 25 19.93 20.78 15.53
C LEU A 25 21.11 21.12 16.43
N GLY A 26 22.31 20.63 16.11
CA GLY A 26 23.53 20.93 16.85
C GLY A 26 23.83 22.43 16.88
N ILE A 27 23.76 23.11 15.73
CA ILE A 27 23.93 24.56 15.63
C ILE A 27 22.85 25.28 16.46
N ALA A 28 21.59 24.88 16.33
CA ALA A 28 20.49 25.48 17.08
C ALA A 28 20.70 25.34 18.60
N LEU A 29 21.12 24.17 19.08
CA LEU A 29 21.40 23.93 20.50
C LEU A 29 22.59 24.74 20.99
N VAL A 30 23.69 24.80 20.23
CA VAL A 30 24.87 25.64 20.57
C VAL A 30 24.49 27.12 20.66
N PHE A 31 23.70 27.61 19.70
CA PHE A 31 23.21 28.98 19.71
C PHE A 31 22.30 29.25 20.93
N LEU A 32 21.38 28.34 21.23
CA LEU A 32 20.47 28.44 22.38
C LEU A 32 21.21 28.47 23.73
N TRP A 33 22.35 27.78 23.84
CA TRP A 33 23.18 27.72 25.04
C TRP A 33 24.18 28.87 25.18
N THR A 34 24.49 29.59 24.10
CA THR A 34 25.45 30.71 24.08
C THR A 34 24.78 32.09 24.14
N ILE A 35 23.46 32.18 23.98
CA ILE A 35 22.72 33.44 24.09
C ILE A 35 22.70 33.95 25.56
N PRO A 36 23.17 35.20 25.81
CA PRO A 36 23.23 35.78 27.15
C PRO A 36 21.87 36.04 27.82
N LEU A 37 20.79 36.11 27.03
CA LEU A 37 19.41 36.26 27.54
C LEU A 37 18.97 35.10 28.45
N PHE A 38 19.55 33.91 28.27
CA PHE A 38 19.19 32.70 29.01
C PHE A 38 20.25 32.27 30.04
N LEU A 39 21.31 33.07 30.22
CA LEU A 39 22.54 32.61 30.87
C LEU A 39 22.34 32.20 32.34
N TYR A 40 21.39 32.82 33.05
CA TYR A 40 21.21 32.70 34.51
C TYR A 40 20.08 31.80 35.00
N ALA A 41 19.21 31.29 34.12
CA ALA A 41 18.07 30.47 34.51
C ALA A 41 18.05 29.13 33.79
N THR A 42 18.21 28.04 34.55
CA THR A 42 18.21 26.65 34.05
C THR A 42 16.86 26.22 33.50
N GLY A 43 15.75 26.69 34.10
CA GLY A 43 14.38 26.35 33.67
C GLY A 43 14.05 26.79 32.24
N PRO A 44 14.23 28.07 31.88
CA PRO A 44 13.98 28.56 30.51
C PRO A 44 14.88 27.90 29.45
N LYS A 45 16.14 27.59 29.78
CA LYS A 45 17.04 26.81 28.92
C LYS A 45 16.49 25.41 28.65
N ALA A 46 16.10 24.69 29.70
CA ALA A 46 15.52 23.35 29.58
C ALA A 46 14.24 23.36 28.71
N PHE A 47 13.35 24.33 28.95
CA PHE A 47 12.14 24.50 28.14
C PHE A 47 12.45 24.76 26.66
N ALA A 48 13.38 25.68 26.36
CA ALA A 48 13.73 26.02 25.00
C ALA A 48 14.47 24.87 24.28
N THR A 49 15.29 24.07 24.98
CA THR A 49 15.85 22.83 24.42
C THR A 49 14.77 21.78 24.13
N ALA A 50 13.80 21.59 25.02
CA ALA A 50 12.69 20.67 24.80
C ALA A 50 11.83 21.10 23.60
N ALA A 51 11.55 22.40 23.47
CA ALA A 51 10.85 22.96 22.32
C ALA A 51 11.61 22.73 21.01
N ALA A 52 12.94 22.96 20.98
CA ALA A 52 13.76 22.72 19.80
C ALA A 52 13.76 21.24 19.38
N LEU A 53 13.88 20.32 20.34
CA LEU A 53 13.78 18.87 20.09
C LEU A 53 12.38 18.48 19.56
N LEU A 54 11.32 19.07 20.10
CA LEU A 54 9.96 18.82 19.65
C LEU A 54 9.73 19.31 18.22
N VAL A 55 10.19 20.52 17.88
CA VAL A 55 10.15 21.04 16.50
C VAL A 55 10.94 20.15 15.56
N TRP A 56 12.11 19.67 15.97
CA TRP A 56 12.92 18.76 15.16
C TRP A 56 12.26 17.39 14.95
N ALA A 57 11.67 16.81 16.00
CA ALA A 57 10.96 15.53 15.91
C ALA A 57 9.72 15.65 15.00
N THR A 58 8.95 16.72 15.16
CA THR A 58 7.74 16.98 14.35
C THR A 58 8.07 17.23 12.88
N THR A 59 9.07 18.07 12.58
CA THR A 59 9.51 18.32 11.19
C THR A 59 10.10 17.07 10.52
N SER A 60 10.80 16.23 11.29
CA SER A 60 11.31 14.94 10.81
C SER A 60 10.18 13.96 10.52
N TYR A 61 9.17 13.94 11.38
CA TYR A 61 7.97 13.13 11.18
C TYR A 61 7.18 13.54 9.94
N THR A 62 6.88 14.84 9.77
CA THR A 62 6.12 15.33 8.61
C THR A 62 6.85 15.06 7.29
N THR A 63 8.17 15.25 7.27
CA THR A 63 8.98 14.93 6.08
C THR A 63 9.00 13.42 5.81
N SER A 64 9.11 12.60 6.85
CA SER A 64 9.02 11.15 6.71
C SER A 64 7.69 10.76 6.07
N VAL A 65 6.57 11.32 6.55
CA VAL A 65 5.22 11.07 5.99
C VAL A 65 5.14 11.45 4.51
N GLN A 66 5.66 12.62 4.12
CA GLN A 66 5.68 13.06 2.72
C GLN A 66 6.49 12.13 1.81
N LYS A 67 7.55 11.50 2.34
CA LYS A 67 8.43 10.58 1.61
C LYS A 67 7.98 9.12 1.67
N ARG A 68 6.85 8.80 2.31
CA ARG A 68 6.38 7.41 2.39
C ARG A 68 6.06 6.90 1.00
N PHE A 69 5.14 7.56 0.31
CA PHE A 69 4.77 7.19 -1.05
C PHE A 69 5.86 7.55 -2.06
N ARG A 70 6.25 6.57 -2.88
CA ARG A 70 7.22 6.78 -3.96
C ARG A 70 6.55 7.47 -5.15
N SER A 71 5.35 7.02 -5.51
CA SER A 71 4.56 7.65 -6.58
C SER A 71 3.60 8.71 -6.01
N LYS A 72 3.54 9.86 -6.70
CA LYS A 72 2.56 10.93 -6.42
C LYS A 72 1.11 10.45 -6.57
N ARG A 73 0.88 9.44 -7.43
CA ARG A 73 -0.46 8.87 -7.67
C ARG A 73 -1.03 8.25 -6.40
N PHE A 74 -0.29 7.34 -5.76
CA PHE A 74 -0.73 6.69 -4.52
C PHE A 74 -0.80 7.67 -3.35
N ALA A 75 0.11 8.64 -3.30
CA ALA A 75 0.05 9.72 -2.31
C ALA A 75 -1.28 10.49 -2.40
N ALA A 76 -1.69 10.89 -3.61
CA ALA A 76 -2.93 11.62 -3.84
C ALA A 76 -4.17 10.81 -3.46
N MET A 77 -4.19 9.50 -3.77
CA MET A 77 -5.30 8.61 -3.36
C MET A 77 -5.43 8.53 -1.84
N TRP A 78 -4.31 8.33 -1.14
CA TRP A 78 -4.31 8.29 0.31
C TRP A 78 -4.70 9.64 0.93
N ASP A 79 -4.18 10.75 0.42
CA ASP A 79 -4.55 12.09 0.87
C ASP A 79 -6.06 12.33 0.70
N GLY A 80 -6.64 11.86 -0.41
CA GLY A 80 -8.08 11.91 -0.66
C GLY A 80 -8.90 11.06 0.33
N CYS A 81 -8.42 9.87 0.68
CA CYS A 81 -9.05 9.03 1.71
C CYS A 81 -8.97 9.70 3.09
N ARG A 82 -7.81 10.23 3.46
CA ARG A 82 -7.57 10.91 4.74
C ARG A 82 -8.42 12.17 4.89
N ASP A 83 -8.51 13.00 3.86
CA ASP A 83 -9.34 14.20 3.86
C ASP A 83 -10.81 13.85 4.11
N ARG A 84 -11.36 12.87 3.37
CA ARG A 84 -12.74 12.41 3.53
C ARG A 84 -13.01 11.80 4.91
N LEU A 85 -12.07 11.02 5.45
CA LEU A 85 -12.17 10.49 6.80
C LEU A 85 -12.23 11.62 7.85
N SER A 86 -11.41 12.67 7.68
CA SER A 86 -11.44 13.82 8.60
C SER A 86 -12.75 14.59 8.55
N ARG A 87 -13.29 14.83 7.34
CA ARG A 87 -14.61 15.46 7.14
C ARG A 87 -15.73 14.61 7.70
N PHE A 88 -15.64 13.30 7.55
CA PHE A 88 -16.60 12.36 8.14
C PHE A 88 -16.58 12.45 9.67
N ASP A 89 -15.40 12.42 10.29
CA ASP A 89 -15.23 12.60 11.73
C ASP A 89 -15.78 13.95 12.23
N GLU A 90 -15.63 15.03 11.47
CA GLU A 90 -16.22 16.33 11.78
C GLU A 90 -17.76 16.31 11.77
N VAL A 91 -18.36 15.63 10.81
CA VAL A 91 -19.83 15.49 10.72
C VAL A 91 -20.34 14.62 11.88
N LEU A 92 -19.66 13.52 12.18
CA LEU A 92 -19.99 12.65 13.30
C LEU A 92 -19.96 13.38 14.64
N ARG A 93 -18.94 14.22 14.89
CA ARG A 93 -18.85 15.03 16.13
C ARG A 93 -20.03 15.97 16.32
N LYS A 94 -20.64 16.42 15.22
CA LYS A 94 -21.78 17.35 15.20
C LYS A 94 -23.13 16.62 15.26
N MET A 95 -23.17 15.30 15.18
CA MET A 95 -24.39 14.51 15.34
C MET A 95 -24.65 14.22 16.84
N ARG A 96 -25.92 14.25 17.25
CA ARG A 96 -26.30 13.88 18.63
C ARG A 96 -26.15 12.36 18.78
N LYS A 97 -25.19 11.92 19.59
CA LYS A 97 -24.88 10.48 19.82
C LYS A 97 -26.08 9.65 20.32
N GLU A 98 -27.09 10.29 20.88
CA GLU A 98 -28.26 9.64 21.47
C GLU A 98 -29.35 9.24 20.46
N GLN A 99 -29.28 9.70 19.20
CA GLN A 99 -30.40 9.52 18.26
C GLN A 99 -30.35 8.21 17.46
N ILE A 100 -29.22 7.51 17.38
CA ILE A 100 -29.07 6.34 16.50
C ILE A 100 -28.13 5.29 17.13
N ALA A 101 -28.68 4.18 17.63
CA ALA A 101 -27.92 3.10 18.27
C ALA A 101 -26.83 2.47 17.37
N ASN A 102 -27.05 2.42 16.05
CA ASN A 102 -26.13 1.85 15.07
C ASN A 102 -24.90 2.73 14.75
N LEU A 103 -24.84 3.97 15.23
CA LEU A 103 -23.74 4.89 14.95
C LEU A 103 -22.52 4.71 15.84
N ASN A 104 -22.58 3.87 16.88
CA ASN A 104 -21.45 3.64 17.77
C ASN A 104 -20.35 2.76 17.14
N GLU A 105 -20.73 1.79 16.30
CA GLU A 105 -19.77 0.85 15.69
C GLU A 105 -19.16 1.38 14.39
N MET A 106 -19.95 2.08 13.58
CA MET A 106 -19.55 2.54 12.24
C MET A 106 -18.27 3.40 12.22
N PRO A 107 -18.05 4.38 13.10
CA PRO A 107 -16.84 5.19 13.11
C PRO A 107 -15.58 4.35 13.34
N ARG A 108 -15.70 3.29 14.15
CA ARG A 108 -14.60 2.37 14.41
C ARG A 108 -14.30 1.55 13.17
N THR A 109 -15.31 0.95 12.53
CA THR A 109 -15.13 0.20 11.28
C THR A 109 -14.53 1.05 10.18
N VAL A 110 -15.02 2.28 9.99
CA VAL A 110 -14.50 3.23 9.00
C VAL A 110 -13.00 3.51 9.22
N LYS A 111 -12.57 3.67 10.47
CA LYS A 111 -11.17 3.88 10.83
C LYS A 111 -10.32 2.64 10.60
N GLU A 112 -10.79 1.48 11.04
CA GLU A 112 -10.09 0.20 10.86
C GLU A 112 -9.89 -0.13 9.38
N VAL A 113 -10.94 0.02 8.54
CA VAL A 113 -10.84 -0.15 7.09
C VAL A 113 -9.89 0.88 6.47
N GLY A 114 -9.95 2.15 6.92
CA GLY A 114 -9.03 3.20 6.47
C GLY A 114 -7.57 2.88 6.78
N GLU A 115 -7.26 2.34 7.96
CA GLU A 115 -5.91 1.92 8.34
C GLU A 115 -5.41 0.72 7.54
N ARG A 116 -6.28 -0.25 7.28
CA ARG A 116 -5.96 -1.40 6.41
C ARG A 116 -5.70 -0.95 4.98
N LEU A 117 -6.56 -0.09 4.45
CA LEU A 117 -6.42 0.50 3.12
C LEU A 117 -5.12 1.30 2.98
N TYR A 118 -4.71 2.06 4.02
CA TYR A 118 -3.40 2.71 4.03
C TYR A 118 -2.27 1.70 3.81
N ARG A 119 -2.25 0.60 4.59
CA ARG A 119 -1.20 -0.41 4.50
C ARG A 119 -1.18 -1.07 3.13
N SER A 120 -2.35 -1.37 2.57
CA SER A 120 -2.46 -1.97 1.24
C SER A 120 -2.03 -0.99 0.14
N LEU A 121 -2.41 0.30 0.21
CA LEU A 121 -1.95 1.33 -0.72
C LEU A 121 -0.42 1.51 -0.66
N ARG A 122 0.17 1.46 0.56
CA ARG A 122 1.63 1.49 0.73
C ARG A 122 2.30 0.29 0.08
N ARG A 123 1.72 -0.91 0.24
CA ARG A 123 2.22 -2.13 -0.40
C ARG A 123 2.11 -2.08 -1.92
N ALA A 124 0.97 -1.62 -2.43
CA ALA A 124 0.73 -1.44 -3.85
C ALA A 124 1.72 -0.45 -4.48
N ASP A 125 2.03 0.66 -3.81
CA ASP A 125 3.06 1.63 -4.23
C ASP A 125 4.46 1.00 -4.30
N MET A 126 4.83 0.19 -3.32
CA MET A 126 6.13 -0.50 -3.31
C MET A 126 6.22 -1.53 -4.45
N ILE A 127 5.19 -2.34 -4.64
CA ILE A 127 5.13 -3.34 -5.70
C ILE A 127 5.18 -2.66 -7.07
N ALA A 128 4.34 -1.64 -7.29
CA ALA A 128 4.29 -0.95 -8.57
C ALA A 128 5.64 -0.32 -8.92
N TYR A 129 6.32 0.29 -7.95
CA TYR A 129 7.64 0.83 -8.14
C TYR A 129 8.70 -0.24 -8.44
N GLU A 130 8.69 -1.35 -7.71
CA GLU A 130 9.65 -2.44 -7.92
C GLU A 130 9.46 -3.06 -9.30
N VAL A 131 8.21 -3.30 -9.71
CA VAL A 131 7.85 -3.78 -11.04
C VAL A 131 8.25 -2.78 -12.14
N GLU A 132 8.04 -1.48 -11.93
CA GLU A 132 8.48 -0.44 -12.88
C GLU A 132 10.01 -0.41 -13.02
N GLN A 133 10.75 -0.68 -11.94
CA GLN A 133 12.21 -0.70 -12.00
C GLN A 133 12.79 -1.96 -12.65
N THR A 134 12.18 -3.14 -12.43
CA THR A 134 12.76 -4.40 -12.90
C THR A 134 12.15 -4.89 -14.22
N GLU A 135 10.88 -4.62 -14.48
CA GLU A 135 10.12 -5.25 -15.58
C GLU A 135 9.68 -4.28 -16.69
N ALA A 136 9.92 -2.97 -16.56
CA ALA A 136 9.39 -1.97 -17.50
C ALA A 136 9.79 -2.24 -18.96
N ASP A 137 11.04 -2.68 -19.21
CA ASP A 137 11.53 -2.95 -20.56
C ASP A 137 11.10 -4.33 -21.08
N LEU A 138 11.03 -5.33 -20.20
CA LEU A 138 10.70 -6.72 -20.53
C LEU A 138 9.22 -6.89 -20.92
N TYR A 139 8.32 -6.12 -20.31
CA TYR A 139 6.89 -6.20 -20.58
C TYR A 139 6.51 -5.56 -21.92
N GLN A 140 7.10 -4.41 -22.25
CA GLN A 140 6.73 -3.61 -23.43
C GLN A 140 7.09 -4.30 -24.75
N ALA A 141 8.19 -5.06 -24.78
CA ALA A 141 8.64 -5.79 -25.95
C ALA A 141 9.10 -7.20 -25.56
N PRO A 142 8.19 -8.20 -25.55
CA PRO A 142 8.59 -9.57 -25.25
C PRO A 142 9.63 -10.03 -26.29
N PRO A 143 10.68 -10.75 -25.87
CA PRO A 143 11.59 -11.37 -26.81
C PRO A 143 10.80 -12.36 -27.66
N LYS A 144 10.78 -12.13 -28.98
CA LYS A 144 10.23 -13.07 -29.95
C LYS A 144 11.37 -13.93 -30.46
N TRP A 145 11.29 -15.22 -30.21
CA TRP A 145 12.28 -16.16 -30.71
C TRP A 145 11.83 -16.70 -32.06
N THR A 146 12.60 -16.42 -33.11
CA THR A 146 12.42 -17.08 -34.40
C THR A 146 13.28 -18.33 -34.41
N ALA A 147 12.68 -19.52 -34.44
CA ALA A 147 13.42 -20.78 -34.53
C ALA A 147 14.16 -20.86 -35.88
N PRO A 148 15.50 -20.71 -35.93
CA PRO A 148 16.23 -20.65 -37.19
C PRO A 148 16.59 -22.05 -37.73
N SER A 149 16.48 -23.08 -36.87
CA SER A 149 16.87 -24.46 -37.17
C SER A 149 15.65 -25.36 -37.44
N HIS A 150 15.81 -26.29 -38.39
CA HIS A 150 14.81 -27.34 -38.64
C HIS A 150 14.90 -28.51 -37.66
N ASP A 151 15.89 -28.50 -36.76
CA ASP A 151 16.11 -29.51 -35.73
C ASP A 151 14.88 -29.64 -34.78
N PRO A 152 14.32 -30.86 -34.63
CA PRO A 152 13.22 -31.13 -33.70
C PRO A 152 13.51 -30.75 -32.25
N GLN A 153 14.74 -30.94 -31.75
CA GLN A 153 15.07 -30.61 -30.36
C GLN A 153 15.05 -29.11 -30.12
N SER A 154 15.66 -28.35 -31.03
CA SER A 154 15.63 -26.89 -31.00
C SER A 154 14.21 -26.33 -31.02
N LYS A 155 13.31 -26.91 -31.82
CA LYS A 155 11.89 -26.49 -31.87
C LYS A 155 11.15 -26.68 -30.55
N GLU A 156 11.39 -27.79 -29.84
CA GLU A 156 10.79 -28.03 -28.52
C GLU A 156 11.31 -27.04 -27.47
N LEU A 157 12.59 -26.67 -27.51
CA LEU A 157 13.14 -25.64 -26.63
C LEU A 157 12.50 -24.27 -26.86
N TYR A 158 12.28 -23.88 -28.12
CA TYR A 158 11.56 -22.64 -28.44
C TYR A 158 10.10 -22.69 -27.97
N ARG A 159 9.41 -23.83 -28.15
CA ARG A 159 8.04 -24.03 -27.64
C ARG A 159 7.97 -23.93 -26.12
N GLN A 160 8.95 -24.47 -25.41
CA GLN A 160 9.04 -24.35 -23.95
C GLN A 160 9.31 -22.90 -23.52
N ALA A 161 10.17 -22.18 -24.24
CA ALA A 161 10.43 -20.77 -23.98
C ALA A 161 9.15 -19.91 -24.14
N ASP A 162 8.37 -20.14 -25.19
CA ASP A 162 7.09 -19.44 -25.41
C ASP A 162 6.09 -19.72 -24.27
N LYS A 163 6.01 -20.97 -23.82
CA LYS A 163 5.18 -21.34 -22.66
C LYS A 163 5.61 -20.59 -21.40
N ASN A 164 6.91 -20.54 -21.10
CA ASN A 164 7.44 -19.85 -19.94
C ASN A 164 7.15 -18.33 -19.99
N ILE A 165 7.26 -17.72 -21.18
CA ILE A 165 6.91 -16.31 -21.38
C ILE A 165 5.43 -16.06 -21.10
N ALA A 166 4.54 -16.96 -21.56
CA ALA A 166 3.11 -16.86 -21.30
C ALA A 166 2.78 -16.99 -19.80
N GLU A 167 3.39 -17.94 -19.10
CA GLU A 167 3.21 -18.13 -17.65
C GLU A 167 3.70 -16.90 -16.86
N TYR A 168 4.88 -16.37 -17.19
CA TYR A 168 5.40 -15.15 -16.58
C TYR A 168 4.45 -13.96 -16.79
N ARG A 169 3.90 -13.79 -18.01
CA ARG A 169 2.92 -12.72 -18.30
C ARG A 169 1.66 -12.85 -17.48
N GLN A 170 1.16 -14.06 -17.30
CA GLN A 170 0.00 -14.32 -16.46
C GLN A 170 0.29 -13.96 -14.99
N GLN A 171 1.47 -14.32 -14.48
CA GLN A 171 1.88 -13.96 -13.11
C GLN A 171 2.02 -12.44 -12.94
N PHE A 172 2.70 -11.77 -13.87
CA PHE A 172 2.82 -10.31 -13.90
C PHE A 172 1.45 -9.62 -13.90
N ALA A 173 0.54 -10.06 -14.78
CA ALA A 173 -0.81 -9.52 -14.86
C ALA A 173 -1.58 -9.73 -13.54
N GLY A 174 -1.38 -10.87 -12.87
CA GLY A 174 -1.94 -11.14 -11.55
C GLY A 174 -1.46 -10.15 -10.48
N VAL A 175 -0.16 -9.86 -10.45
CA VAL A 175 0.45 -8.89 -9.52
C VAL A 175 -0.10 -7.48 -9.76
N MET A 176 -0.10 -7.03 -11.02
CA MET A 176 -0.60 -5.71 -11.38
C MET A 176 -2.11 -5.58 -11.16
N ALA A 177 -2.88 -6.65 -11.38
CA ALA A 177 -4.30 -6.67 -11.03
C ALA A 177 -4.52 -6.50 -9.51
N GLY A 178 -3.60 -6.97 -8.67
CA GLY A 178 -3.64 -6.69 -7.23
C GLY A 178 -3.45 -5.21 -6.92
N VAL A 179 -2.45 -4.57 -7.53
CA VAL A 179 -2.19 -3.13 -7.42
C VAL A 179 -3.42 -2.31 -7.82
N HIS A 180 -3.99 -2.58 -9.00
CA HIS A 180 -5.17 -1.87 -9.49
C HIS A 180 -6.42 -2.13 -8.64
N ARG A 181 -6.59 -3.33 -8.08
CA ARG A 181 -7.68 -3.62 -7.14
C ARG A 181 -7.57 -2.76 -5.88
N THR A 182 -6.37 -2.57 -5.34
CA THR A 182 -6.16 -1.66 -4.19
C THR A 182 -6.49 -0.22 -4.54
N GLU A 183 -6.10 0.26 -5.73
CA GLU A 183 -6.47 1.60 -6.20
C GLU A 183 -7.99 1.76 -6.31
N ALA A 184 -8.67 0.78 -6.92
CA ALA A 184 -10.12 0.78 -7.04
C ALA A 184 -10.82 0.77 -5.68
N GLN A 185 -10.35 -0.06 -4.74
CA GLN A 185 -10.85 -0.08 -3.36
C GLN A 185 -10.71 1.27 -2.66
N SER A 186 -9.64 2.03 -2.96
CA SER A 186 -9.50 3.39 -2.43
C SER A 186 -10.55 4.35 -2.96
N ALA A 187 -10.87 4.27 -4.26
CA ALA A 187 -11.93 5.06 -4.86
C ALA A 187 -13.31 4.70 -4.27
N VAL A 188 -13.60 3.40 -4.12
CA VAL A 188 -14.85 2.93 -3.50
C VAL A 188 -14.95 3.46 -2.07
N TYR A 189 -13.91 3.30 -1.25
CA TYR A 189 -13.87 3.83 0.12
C TYR A 189 -14.17 5.34 0.18
N MET A 190 -13.53 6.12 -0.70
CA MET A 190 -13.76 7.56 -0.79
C MET A 190 -15.23 7.89 -1.10
N THR A 191 -15.82 7.21 -2.08
CA THR A 191 -17.23 7.42 -2.45
C THR A 191 -18.21 6.97 -1.38
N THR A 192 -17.94 5.85 -0.70
CA THR A 192 -18.76 5.36 0.42
C THR A 192 -18.76 6.37 1.56
N LEU A 193 -17.61 6.98 1.90
CA LEU A 193 -17.54 8.03 2.90
C LEU A 193 -18.28 9.30 2.47
N ASP A 194 -18.19 9.70 1.20
CA ASP A 194 -18.92 10.85 0.68
C ASP A 194 -20.44 10.64 0.77
N SER A 195 -20.94 9.47 0.40
CA SER A 195 -22.36 9.10 0.51
C SER A 195 -22.83 9.11 1.96
N LEU A 196 -22.09 8.44 2.86
CA LEU A 196 -22.38 8.43 4.30
C LEU A 196 -22.43 9.84 4.87
N ARG A 197 -21.45 10.67 4.54
CA ARG A 197 -21.36 12.05 5.01
C ARG A 197 -22.57 12.87 4.55
N MET A 198 -22.97 12.75 3.28
CA MET A 198 -24.12 13.47 2.74
C MET A 198 -25.43 13.05 3.41
N GLN A 199 -25.61 11.75 3.64
CA GLN A 199 -26.78 11.21 4.34
C GLN A 199 -26.86 11.69 5.79
N MET A 200 -25.74 11.67 6.52
CA MET A 200 -25.67 12.19 7.89
C MET A 200 -25.97 13.69 7.97
N LEU A 201 -25.46 14.47 7.00
CA LEU A 201 -25.77 15.89 6.91
C LEU A 201 -27.25 16.13 6.61
N GLY A 202 -27.83 15.37 5.68
CA GLY A 202 -29.25 15.40 5.36
C GLY A 202 -30.09 15.13 6.61
N TYR A 203 -29.87 14.00 7.27
CA TYR A 203 -30.57 13.64 8.51
C TYR A 203 -30.49 14.74 9.58
N ARG A 204 -29.30 15.33 9.78
CA ARG A 204 -29.10 16.39 10.78
C ARG A 204 -29.84 17.69 10.44
N LEU A 205 -29.82 18.11 9.18
CA LEU A 205 -30.41 19.39 8.75
C LEU A 205 -31.93 19.29 8.59
N VAL A 206 -32.45 18.11 8.26
CA VAL A 206 -33.83 17.87 7.85
C VAL A 206 -34.72 17.41 9.01
N GLY A 207 -34.33 17.63 10.26
CA GLY A 207 -35.09 17.23 11.47
C GLY A 207 -36.53 17.79 11.63
N ARG A 208 -37.20 18.25 10.56
CA ARG A 208 -38.59 18.73 10.55
C ARG A 208 -39.40 18.60 9.24
N SER A 209 -38.93 17.97 8.15
CA SER A 209 -39.79 17.71 6.97
C SER A 209 -39.28 16.55 6.10
N PRO A 210 -40.13 15.67 5.55
CA PRO A 210 -39.75 14.32 5.14
C PRO A 210 -39.31 14.27 3.67
N GLU A 211 -38.03 14.42 3.38
CA GLU A 211 -37.48 14.00 2.06
C GLU A 211 -36.72 12.68 2.15
N MET A 212 -36.32 12.25 3.35
CA MET A 212 -35.69 10.96 3.59
C MET A 212 -36.34 10.34 4.83
N SER A 213 -37.02 9.20 4.67
CA SER A 213 -37.57 8.51 5.82
C SER A 213 -36.42 8.01 6.68
N SER A 214 -36.60 7.96 8.01
CA SER A 214 -35.59 7.35 8.90
C SER A 214 -35.19 5.93 8.46
N TYR A 215 -36.08 5.26 7.72
CA TYR A 215 -35.84 3.96 7.10
C TYR A 215 -34.81 4.04 5.95
N ASP A 216 -34.97 4.96 5.00
CA ASP A 216 -34.03 5.13 3.87
C ASP A 216 -32.62 5.47 4.36
N PHE A 217 -32.53 6.24 5.45
CA PHE A 217 -31.25 6.54 6.10
C PHE A 217 -30.62 5.29 6.72
N LEU A 218 -31.39 4.45 7.42
CA LEU A 218 -30.88 3.21 8.01
C LEU A 218 -30.49 2.17 6.94
N GLU A 219 -31.25 2.09 5.86
CA GLU A 219 -30.94 1.23 4.71
C GLU A 219 -29.63 1.65 4.05
N ALA A 220 -29.43 2.95 3.82
CA ALA A 220 -28.20 3.44 3.24
C ALA A 220 -26.98 3.29 4.17
N LEU A 221 -27.17 3.42 5.50
CA LEU A 221 -26.13 3.08 6.46
C LEU A 221 -25.77 1.58 6.42
N ALA A 222 -26.76 0.70 6.25
CA ALA A 222 -26.54 -0.74 6.14
C ALA A 222 -25.78 -1.09 4.84
N GLU A 223 -26.16 -0.46 3.72
CA GLU A 223 -25.46 -0.60 2.44
C GLU A 223 -24.00 -0.16 2.54
N ALA A 224 -23.75 1.02 3.10
CA ALA A 224 -22.39 1.53 3.28
C ALA A 224 -21.56 0.61 4.20
N ARG A 225 -22.15 0.02 5.24
CA ARG A 225 -21.48 -0.98 6.08
C ARG A 225 -21.14 -2.25 5.29
N ALA A 226 -22.03 -2.71 4.42
CA ALA A 226 -21.77 -3.85 3.55
C ALA A 226 -20.63 -3.55 2.57
N GLN A 227 -20.59 -2.35 1.99
CA GLN A 227 -19.50 -1.90 1.12
C GLN A 227 -18.16 -1.84 1.87
N LEU A 228 -18.12 -1.27 3.08
CA LEU A 228 -16.90 -1.23 3.90
C LEU A 228 -16.41 -2.63 4.28
N LYS A 229 -17.33 -3.55 4.60
CA LYS A 229 -16.99 -4.94 4.89
C LYS A 229 -16.48 -5.68 3.65
N SER A 230 -17.03 -5.38 2.48
CA SER A 230 -16.56 -5.91 1.20
C SER A 230 -15.14 -5.44 0.89
N ILE A 231 -14.84 -4.14 1.11
CA ILE A 231 -13.48 -3.61 0.99
C ILE A 231 -12.54 -4.35 1.95
N ASP A 232 -12.96 -4.50 3.21
CA ASP A 232 -12.15 -5.17 4.24
C ASP A 232 -11.79 -6.61 3.85
N SER A 233 -12.78 -7.39 3.43
CA SER A 233 -12.57 -8.76 2.96
C SER A 233 -11.70 -8.82 1.71
N ALA A 234 -11.87 -7.89 0.77
CA ALA A 234 -11.08 -7.85 -0.45
C ALA A 234 -9.62 -7.43 -0.18
N LEU A 235 -9.37 -6.61 0.85
CA LEU A 235 -8.02 -6.30 1.32
C LEU A 235 -7.36 -7.52 1.96
N GLU A 236 -8.10 -8.33 2.72
CA GLU A 236 -7.60 -9.58 3.30
C GLU A 236 -7.27 -10.63 2.23
N GLU A 237 -8.09 -10.74 1.17
CA GLU A 237 -7.84 -11.66 0.06
C GLU A 237 -6.55 -11.30 -0.71
N LEU A 238 -6.30 -10.00 -0.91
CA LEU A 238 -5.06 -9.52 -1.52
C LEU A 238 -3.82 -9.88 -0.68
N ASP A 239 -3.96 -9.98 0.65
CA ASP A 239 -2.88 -10.43 1.53
C ASP A 239 -2.68 -11.95 1.53
N LEU A 240 -3.73 -12.74 1.26
CA LEU A 240 -3.72 -14.20 1.20
C LEU A 240 -3.26 -14.78 -0.15
N GLY A 241 -3.10 -13.96 -1.19
CA GLY A 241 -2.47 -14.32 -2.46
C GLY A 241 -0.97 -14.65 -2.32
N HIS A 242 -0.64 -15.67 -1.53
CA HIS A 242 0.69 -16.22 -1.40
C HIS A 242 1.10 -16.93 -2.69
N TYR A 243 2.24 -16.51 -3.24
CA TYR A 243 2.99 -17.24 -4.25
C TYR A 243 3.21 -18.71 -3.83
N PRO A 244 3.10 -19.69 -4.73
CA PRO A 244 3.56 -21.04 -4.46
C PRO A 244 5.08 -21.00 -4.19
N LYS A 245 5.49 -21.32 -2.96
CA LYS A 245 6.90 -21.29 -2.51
C LYS A 245 7.79 -22.36 -3.14
N THR A 246 7.25 -23.21 -3.99
CA THR A 246 7.98 -24.25 -4.72
C THR A 246 7.39 -24.40 -6.11
N ILE A 247 7.91 -23.66 -7.09
CA ILE A 247 7.87 -24.13 -8.47
C ILE A 247 8.87 -25.29 -8.51
N ALA A 248 8.37 -26.51 -8.31
CA ALA A 248 9.13 -27.70 -8.67
C ALA A 248 9.29 -27.66 -10.19
N VAL A 249 10.38 -27.05 -10.66
CA VAL A 249 10.83 -27.20 -12.04
C VAL A 249 11.26 -28.65 -12.15
N VAL A 250 10.33 -29.54 -12.48
CA VAL A 250 10.64 -30.89 -12.93
C VAL A 250 11.40 -30.70 -14.26
N PRO A 251 12.70 -31.06 -14.33
CA PRO A 251 13.39 -31.04 -15.61
C PRO A 251 12.63 -31.95 -16.58
N PRO A 252 12.46 -31.59 -17.86
CA PRO A 252 11.82 -32.47 -18.81
C PRO A 252 12.57 -33.81 -18.84
N PRO A 253 11.86 -34.96 -18.90
CA PRO A 253 12.51 -36.25 -19.00
C PRO A 253 13.38 -36.28 -20.26
N ILE A 254 14.63 -36.71 -20.09
CA ILE A 254 15.58 -36.89 -21.19
C ILE A 254 14.94 -37.86 -22.21
N PRO A 255 14.85 -37.49 -23.50
CA PRO A 255 14.30 -38.37 -24.53
C PRO A 255 14.98 -39.75 -24.52
N PRO A 256 14.24 -40.86 -24.66
CA PRO A 256 14.80 -42.22 -24.58
C PRO A 256 15.88 -42.51 -25.63
N ASN A 257 15.93 -41.72 -26.71
CA ASN A 257 16.97 -41.83 -27.75
C ASN A 257 18.35 -41.38 -27.28
N ILE A 258 18.47 -40.55 -26.23
CA ILE A 258 19.77 -40.10 -25.71
C ILE A 258 20.32 -41.10 -24.69
N THR A 259 19.45 -41.74 -23.90
CA THR A 259 19.84 -42.82 -22.98
C THR A 259 20.30 -44.07 -23.74
N ALA A 260 19.66 -44.41 -24.86
CA ALA A 260 20.09 -45.52 -25.70
C ALA A 260 21.49 -45.28 -26.29
N ASP A 261 21.77 -44.06 -26.77
CA ASP A 261 23.06 -43.68 -27.35
C ASP A 261 24.21 -43.65 -26.32
N ILE A 262 23.88 -43.35 -25.04
CA ILE A 262 24.84 -43.37 -23.93
C ILE A 262 25.11 -44.81 -23.45
N GLU A 263 24.08 -45.67 -23.37
CA GLU A 263 24.24 -47.09 -23.04
C GLU A 263 24.98 -47.86 -24.13
N GLU A 264 24.74 -47.53 -25.40
CA GLU A 264 25.44 -48.14 -26.53
C GLU A 264 26.93 -47.72 -26.56
N ARG A 265 27.24 -46.45 -26.26
CA ARG A 265 28.64 -45.97 -26.13
C ARG A 265 29.37 -46.52 -24.90
N LEU A 266 28.66 -46.82 -23.81
CA LEU A 266 29.23 -47.48 -22.63
C LEU A 266 29.49 -48.98 -22.86
N ASN A 267 28.67 -49.64 -23.67
CA ASN A 267 28.84 -51.06 -24.02
C ASN A 267 29.84 -51.31 -25.16
N GLN A 268 30.17 -50.30 -25.97
CA GLN A 268 31.21 -50.38 -27.01
C GLN A 268 32.62 -50.04 -26.50
N GLY A 269 32.76 -49.78 -25.19
CA GLY A 269 34.01 -49.39 -24.53
C GLY A 269 34.60 -50.46 -23.59
N ASN A 270 34.47 -51.74 -23.91
CA ASN A 270 35.21 -52.86 -23.30
C ASN A 270 35.71 -53.83 -24.37
#